data_AF-A0A2E8YWP7-F1
#
_entry.id   AF-A0A2E8YWP7-F1
#
_cell.length_a   1.000
_cell.length_b   1.000
_cell.length_c   1.000
_cell.angle_alpha   90.00
_cell.angle_beta   90.00
_cell.angle_gamma   90.00
#
_symmetry.space_group_name_H-M   'P 1'
#
loop_
_entity.id
_entity.type
_entity.pdbx_description
1 polymer ?
#
loop_
_entity_poly.entity_id
_entity_poly.type
_entity_poly.pdbx_seq_one_letter_code
_entity_poly.pdbx_strand_id
1 'polypeptide(L)'
;MAGCFLLLVLAFLSWPLAVMGAVYVAGASVFLAAAYAEPSLTRRQEAAAWVVPWLAAVALWAWVAAGIEGGAPWLLNAWFGLVVATPCYLAWQLLALDGMT
;
A
#
# COMPACT_ATOMS: atom_id res chain seq x y z
N MET A 1 -8.62 -10.28 -8.11
CA MET A 1 -9.24 -9.44 -9.17
C MET A 1 -9.74 -8.07 -8.68
N ALA A 2 -9.99 -7.86 -7.38
CA ALA A 2 -10.56 -6.60 -6.87
C ALA A 2 -9.60 -5.38 -6.91
N GLY A 3 -8.28 -5.57 -6.74
CA GLY A 3 -7.30 -4.48 -6.79
C GLY A 3 -7.23 -3.76 -8.16
N CYS A 4 -7.47 -4.51 -9.25
CA CYS A 4 -7.48 -3.95 -10.60
C CYS A 4 -8.66 -2.98 -10.80
N PHE A 5 -9.83 -3.26 -10.21
CA PHE A 5 -11.03 -2.43 -10.36
C PHE A 5 -10.89 -1.09 -9.63
N LEU A 6 -10.32 -1.09 -8.41
CA LEU A 6 -10.05 0.15 -7.66
C LEU A 6 -9.00 1.02 -8.38
N LEU A 7 -7.96 0.40 -8.93
CA LEU A 7 -6.95 1.08 -9.75
C LEU A 7 -7.56 1.65 -11.04
N LEU A 8 -8.54 0.96 -11.65
CA LEU A 8 -9.23 1.42 -12.86
C LEU A 8 -10.10 2.67 -12.59
N VAL A 9 -10.80 2.71 -11.46
CA VAL A 9 -11.60 3.86 -11.02
C VAL A 9 -10.71 5.06 -10.66
N LEU A 10 -9.60 4.82 -9.94
CA LEU A 10 -8.61 5.86 -9.64
C LEU A 10 -7.88 6.34 -10.89
N ALA A 11 -7.66 5.48 -11.89
CA ALA A 11 -7.07 5.85 -13.17
C ALA A 11 -7.97 6.80 -13.95
N PHE A 12 -9.29 6.62 -13.86
CA PHE A 12 -10.27 7.50 -14.49
C PHE A 12 -10.37 8.88 -13.82
N LEU A 13 -10.15 8.96 -12.50
CA LEU A 13 -10.27 10.21 -11.74
C LEU A 13 -8.94 10.97 -11.56
N SER A 14 -7.81 10.24 -11.57
CA SER A 14 -6.47 10.79 -11.38
C SER A 14 -5.42 9.77 -11.84
N TRP A 15 -5.16 9.73 -13.16
CA TRP A 15 -4.20 8.81 -13.77
C TRP A 15 -2.82 8.73 -13.06
N PRO A 16 -2.22 9.81 -12.51
CA PRO A 16 -0.93 9.72 -11.83
C PRO A 16 -1.00 8.91 -10.53
N LEU A 17 -2.09 9.06 -9.75
CA LEU A 17 -2.30 8.31 -8.51
C LEU A 17 -2.50 6.83 -8.79
N ALA A 18 -3.17 6.49 -9.90
CA ALA A 18 -3.34 5.10 -10.31
C ALA A 18 -2.02 4.44 -10.73
N VAL A 19 -1.17 5.15 -11.47
CA VAL A 19 0.18 4.65 -11.81
C VAL A 19 1.01 4.40 -10.55
N MET A 20 1.01 5.35 -9.60
CA MET A 20 1.72 5.18 -8.33
C MET A 20 1.18 4.01 -7.50
N GLY A 21 -0.14 3.89 -7.41
CA GLY A 21 -0.79 2.76 -6.75
C GLY A 21 -0.42 1.43 -7.41
N ALA A 22 -0.40 1.36 -8.74
CA ALA A 22 -0.03 0.16 -9.48
C ALA A 22 1.43 -0.25 -9.24
N VAL A 23 2.36 0.71 -9.27
CA VAL A 23 3.78 0.45 -8.98
C VAL A 23 3.97 -0.08 -7.55
N TYR A 24 3.30 0.55 -6.58
CA TYR A 24 3.30 0.09 -5.19
C TYR A 24 2.74 -1.33 -5.07
N VAL A 25 1.56 -1.61 -5.63
CA VAL A 25 0.91 -2.94 -5.54
C VAL A 25 1.78 -4.01 -6.20
N ALA A 26 2.36 -3.72 -7.37
CA ALA A 26 3.26 -4.66 -8.04
C ALA A 26 4.49 -4.98 -7.19
N GLY A 27 5.16 -3.96 -6.67
CA GLY A 27 6.35 -4.13 -5.81
C GLY A 27 6.02 -4.86 -4.50
N ALA A 28 4.95 -4.47 -3.83
CA ALA A 28 4.49 -5.13 -2.61
C ALA A 28 4.09 -6.58 -2.85
N SER A 29 3.45 -6.90 -3.97
CA SER A 29 3.07 -8.28 -4.32
C SER A 29 4.30 -9.15 -4.58
N VAL A 30 5.31 -8.64 -5.30
CA VAL A 30 6.56 -9.37 -5.52
C VAL A 30 7.31 -9.61 -4.20
N PHE A 31 7.36 -8.59 -3.33
CA PHE A 31 7.98 -8.72 -2.02
C PHE A 31 7.29 -9.77 -1.15
N LEU A 32 5.95 -9.76 -1.09
CA LEU A 32 5.18 -10.78 -0.36
C LEU A 32 5.36 -12.16 -0.96
N ALA A 33 5.30 -12.29 -2.29
CA ALA A 33 5.52 -13.56 -2.97
C ALA A 33 6.92 -14.13 -2.67
N ALA A 34 7.95 -13.28 -2.64
CA ALA A 34 9.30 -13.69 -2.25
C ALA A 34 9.39 -14.05 -0.76
N ALA A 35 8.74 -13.30 0.13
CA ALA A 35 8.73 -13.59 1.56
C ALA A 35 8.02 -14.93 1.85
N TYR A 36 6.87 -15.19 1.21
CA TYR A 36 6.09 -16.42 1.42
C TYR A 36 6.50 -17.60 0.53
N ALA A 37 7.49 -17.44 -0.36
CA ALA A 37 8.11 -18.58 -1.05
C ALA A 37 8.89 -19.49 -0.09
N GLU A 38 9.27 -18.95 1.07
CA GLU A 38 10.07 -19.68 2.04
C GLU A 38 9.21 -20.67 2.86
N PRO A 39 9.65 -21.94 3.03
CA PRO A 39 8.82 -22.98 3.65
C PRO A 39 8.43 -22.72 5.10
N SER A 40 9.19 -21.88 5.81
CA SER A 40 8.88 -21.47 7.17
C SER A 40 9.44 -20.08 7.44
N LEU A 41 8.56 -19.10 7.64
CA LEU A 41 8.95 -17.78 8.10
C LEU A 41 9.10 -17.77 9.62
N THR A 42 10.15 -17.10 10.10
CA THR A 42 10.23 -16.75 11.52
C THR A 42 9.19 -15.67 11.84
N ARG A 43 8.70 -15.60 13.09
CA ARG A 43 7.75 -14.55 13.53
C ARG A 43 8.22 -13.12 13.21
N ARG A 44 9.54 -12.89 13.19
CA ARG A 44 10.12 -11.59 12.84
C ARG A 44 10.00 -11.30 11.35
N GLN A 45 10.24 -12.28 10.49
CA GLN A 45 10.09 -12.12 9.04
C GLN A 45 8.63 -11.99 8.64
N GLU A 46 7.73 -12.73 9.31
CA GLU A 46 6.29 -12.58 9.13
C GLU A 46 5.85 -11.16 9.52
N ALA A 47 6.23 -10.67 10.71
CA ALA A 47 5.94 -9.29 11.10
C ALA A 47 6.50 -8.27 10.08
N ALA A 48 7.71 -8.50 9.54
CA ALA A 48 8.29 -7.64 8.53
C ALA A 48 7.53 -7.69 7.19
N ALA A 49 7.05 -8.86 6.77
CA ALA A 49 6.24 -9.04 5.58
C ALA A 49 4.96 -8.19 5.63
N TRP A 50 4.42 -7.97 6.83
CA TRP A 50 3.27 -7.10 7.06
C TRP A 50 3.64 -5.62 7.22
N VAL A 51 4.66 -5.32 8.03
CA VAL A 51 5.01 -3.92 8.37
C VAL A 51 5.65 -3.18 7.20
N VAL A 52 6.51 -3.83 6.42
CA VAL A 52 7.28 -3.17 5.36
C VAL A 52 6.39 -2.58 4.26
N PRO A 53 5.44 -3.33 3.67
CA PRO A 53 4.55 -2.77 2.65
C PRO A 53 3.63 -1.69 3.24
N TRP A 54 3.17 -1.85 4.47
CA TRP A 54 2.37 -0.83 5.17
C TRP A 54 3.12 0.50 5.32
N LEU A 55 4.38 0.46 5.80
CA LEU A 55 5.21 1.67 5.92
C LEU A 55 5.44 2.34 4.56
N ALA A 56 5.64 1.56 3.50
CA ALA A 56 5.77 2.10 2.15
C ALA A 56 4.48 2.78 1.67
N ALA A 57 3.31 2.22 1.98
CA ALA A 57 2.02 2.85 1.69
C ALA A 57 1.83 4.17 2.47
N VAL A 58 2.18 4.19 3.76
CA VAL A 58 2.12 5.41 4.60
C VAL A 58 3.02 6.50 4.02
N ALA A 59 4.26 6.15 3.66
CA ALA A 59 5.21 7.09 3.06
C ALA A 59 4.71 7.64 1.72
N LEU A 60 4.15 6.78 0.86
CA LEU A 60 3.58 7.18 -0.42
C LEU A 60 2.45 8.21 -0.23
N TRP A 61 1.48 7.92 0.65
CA TRP A 61 0.35 8.83 0.89
C TRP A 61 0.76 10.11 1.62
N ALA A 62 1.75 10.06 2.51
CA ALA A 62 2.32 11.26 3.13
C ALA A 62 3.01 12.15 2.10
N TRP A 63 3.72 11.56 1.13
CA TRP A 63 4.34 12.30 0.03
C TRP A 63 3.30 12.91 -0.91
N VAL A 64 2.23 12.17 -1.25
CA VAL A 64 1.09 12.71 -2.01
C VAL A 64 0.47 13.91 -1.30
N ALA A 65 0.24 13.82 0.02
CA ALA A 65 -0.31 14.92 0.81
C ALA A 65 0.61 16.14 0.83
N ALA A 66 1.93 15.94 0.91
CA ALA A 66 2.92 17.02 0.89
C ALA A 66 2.96 17.78 -0.46
N GLY A 67 2.57 17.12 -1.56
CA GLY A 67 2.52 17.73 -2.89
C GLY A 67 1.27 18.56 -3.18
N ILE A 68 0.28 18.58 -2.28
CA ILE A 68 -0.95 19.37 -2.43
C ILE A 68 -0.65 20.84 -2.10
N GLU A 69 -1.10 21.77 -2.95
CA GLU A 69 -0.89 23.21 -2.76
C GLU A 69 -1.42 23.68 -1.39
N GLY A 70 -0.58 24.40 -0.64
CA GLY A 70 -0.87 24.87 0.71
C GLY A 70 0.08 24.38 1.80
N GLY A 71 0.97 23.42 1.49
CA GLY A 71 2.12 23.07 2.33
C GLY A 71 1.77 22.76 3.78
N ALA A 72 1.03 21.67 4.01
CA ALA A 72 0.69 21.23 5.36
C ALA A 72 1.95 20.84 6.17
N PRO A 73 1.94 21.03 7.51
CA PRO A 73 3.03 20.58 8.38
C PRO A 73 3.35 19.10 8.17
N TRP A 74 4.63 18.73 8.22
CA TRP A 74 5.06 17.35 7.96
C TRP A 74 4.33 16.29 8.80
N LEU A 75 3.97 16.64 10.05
CA LEU A 75 3.21 15.76 10.95
C LEU A 75 1.77 15.55 10.46
N LEU A 76 1.14 16.56 9.87
CA LEU A 76 -0.18 16.46 9.28
C LEU A 76 -0.15 15.60 8.01
N ASN A 77 0.91 15.72 7.20
CA ASN A 77 1.12 14.85 6.03
C ASN A 77 1.35 13.39 6.45
N ALA A 78 2.14 13.16 7.50
CA ALA A 78 2.36 11.83 8.07
C ALA A 78 1.06 11.23 8.65
N TRP A 79 0.27 12.05 9.34
CA TRP A 79 -1.06 11.65 9.84
C TRP A 79 -2.01 11.28 8.70
N PHE A 80 -2.08 12.10 7.65
CA PHE A 80 -2.89 11.80 6.46
C PHE A 80 -2.43 10.50 5.81
N GLY A 81 -1.11 10.34 5.65
CA GLY A 81 -0.50 9.11 5.15
C GLY A 81 -0.93 7.89 5.96
N LEU A 82 -0.87 7.98 7.28
CA LEU A 82 -1.28 6.91 8.19
C LEU A 82 -2.77 6.56 8.06
N VAL A 83 -3.64 7.57 8.10
CA VAL A 83 -5.11 7.40 8.10
C VAL A 83 -5.62 6.84 6.77
N VAL A 84 -5.01 7.23 5.64
CA VAL A 84 -5.42 6.73 4.32
C VAL A 84 -4.75 5.39 4.01
N ALA A 85 -3.45 5.26 4.26
CA ALA A 85 -2.72 4.04 3.91
C ALA A 85 -3.19 2.84 4.72
N THR A 86 -3.51 3.00 6.00
CA THR A 86 -3.88 1.88 6.88
C THR A 86 -5.13 1.13 6.40
N PRO A 87 -6.30 1.77 6.19
CA PRO A 87 -7.49 1.06 5.70
C PRO A 87 -7.29 0.52 4.28
N CYS A 88 -6.60 1.24 3.38
CA CYS A 88 -6.31 0.75 2.03
C CYS A 88 -5.42 -0.49 2.05
N TYR A 89 -4.38 -0.49 2.90
CA TYR A 89 -3.46 -1.60 3.07
C TYR A 89 -4.16 -2.82 3.67
N LEU A 90 -4.94 -2.63 4.74
CA LEU A 90 -5.70 -3.71 5.38
C LEU A 90 -6.73 -4.32 4.43
N ALA A 91 -7.48 -3.50 3.70
CA ALA A 91 -8.42 -4.00 2.69
C ALA A 91 -7.71 -4.82 1.61
N TRP A 92 -6.55 -4.37 1.13
CA TRP A 92 -5.75 -5.12 0.16
C TRP A 92 -5.24 -6.46 0.72
N GLN A 93 -4.70 -6.46 1.94
CA GLN A 93 -4.23 -7.68 2.61
C GLN A 93 -5.35 -8.70 2.79
N LEU A 94 -6.52 -8.26 3.26
CA LEU A 94 -7.69 -9.14 3.43
C LEU A 94 -8.12 -9.76 2.10
N LEU A 95 -8.16 -8.98 1.02
CA LEU A 95 -8.48 -9.49 -0.32
C LEU A 95 -7.41 -10.43 -0.88
N ALA A 96 -6.15 -10.21 -0.56
CA ALA A 96 -5.06 -11.10 -0.95
C ALA A 96 -5.15 -12.44 -0.21
N LEU A 97 -5.52 -12.42 1.06
CA LEU A 97 -5.73 -13.61 1.89
C LEU A 97 -6.97 -14.41 1.47
N ASP A 98 -8.11 -13.76 1.23
CA ASP A 98 -9.34 -14.40 0.73
C ASP A 98 -9.13 -15.06 -0.65
N GLY A 99 -8.23 -14.51 -1.48
CA GLY A 99 -7.90 -15.10 -2.78
C GLY A 99 -7.06 -16.38 -2.71
N MET A 100 -6.61 -16.79 -1.53
CA MET A 100 -5.76 -17.98 -1.30
C MET A 100 -6.49 -19.14 -0.62
N THR A 101 -7.76 -18.97 -0.25
CA THR A 101 -8.66 -20.02 0.25
C THR A 101 -9.55 -20.56 -0.85
#